data_AF-A0A2S9AIS6-F1
#
_entry.id   AF-A0A2S9AIS6-F1
#
_cell.length_a   1.000
_cell.length_b   1.000
_cell.length_c   1.000
_cell.angle_alpha   90.00
_cell.angle_beta   90.00
_cell.angle_gamma   90.00
#
_symmetry.space_group_name_H-M   'P 1'
#
loop_
_entity.id
_entity.type
_entity.pdbx_description
1 polymer ?
#
loop_
_entity_poly.entity_id
_entity_poly.type
_entity_poly.pdbx_seq_one_letter_code
_entity_poly.pdbx_strand_id
1 'polypeptide(L)'
;MIPRFDLFVPDGDEARRWAEEELSNPRYADAKPTWFDLVARDVGRFLADLFSSENGANVGPSALIIVTVIIVAALITALVIWGRPRNSRAVRRARADLLGASDDRTAAQLRSDAERRAREGDWDSATILRYRAIARSLWERDLIDPAPGATAQSIARDASAVFADEADALRRAAGAFDDVRYLERQATSETYRELAETDDRLRARRPEAVPA
;
A
#
# COMPACT_ATOMS: atom_id res chain seq x y z
N MET A 1 -53.48 -8.45 -38.39
CA MET A 1 -53.03 -7.18 -38.98
C MET A 1 -51.81 -6.72 -38.19
N ILE A 2 -50.60 -7.03 -38.66
CA ILE A 2 -49.32 -6.70 -37.99
C ILE A 2 -48.78 -5.43 -38.66
N PRO A 3 -48.45 -4.36 -37.91
CA PRO A 3 -47.88 -3.16 -38.50
C PRO A 3 -46.46 -3.47 -38.97
N ARG A 4 -46.21 -3.23 -40.26
CA ARG A 4 -44.89 -3.34 -40.87
C ARG A 4 -44.13 -2.06 -40.48
N PHE A 5 -43.14 -2.18 -39.61
CA PHE A 5 -42.20 -1.09 -39.35
C PHE A 5 -41.33 -0.93 -40.60
N ASP A 6 -41.53 0.16 -41.34
CA ASP A 6 -40.58 0.59 -42.37
C ASP A 6 -39.26 0.92 -41.68
N LEU A 7 -38.32 -0.02 -41.76
CA LEU A 7 -36.91 0.23 -41.47
C LEU A 7 -36.43 1.23 -42.51
N PHE A 8 -36.37 2.50 -42.12
CA PHE A 8 -35.71 3.54 -42.90
C PHE A 8 -34.23 3.17 -43.00
N VAL A 9 -33.84 2.51 -44.08
CA VAL A 9 -32.44 2.24 -44.42
C VAL A 9 -31.99 3.42 -45.28
N PRO A 10 -31.09 4.30 -44.79
CA PRO A 10 -30.62 5.44 -45.56
C PRO A 10 -29.94 4.96 -46.85
N ASP A 11 -30.15 5.67 -47.95
CA ASP A 11 -29.50 5.39 -49.23
C ASP A 11 -27.97 5.56 -49.10
N GLY A 12 -27.21 4.85 -49.94
CA GLY A 12 -25.75 4.69 -49.80
C GLY A 12 -24.96 6.00 -49.77
N ASP A 13 -25.48 7.05 -50.41
CA ASP A 13 -24.87 8.38 -50.42
C ASP A 13 -25.16 9.16 -49.12
N GLU A 14 -26.28 8.87 -48.45
CA GLU A 14 -26.66 9.47 -47.17
C GLU A 14 -25.83 8.86 -46.03
N ALA A 15 -25.58 7.54 -46.10
CA ALA A 15 -24.66 6.85 -45.21
C ALA A 15 -23.20 7.32 -45.36
N ARG A 16 -22.75 7.66 -46.58
CA ARG A 16 -21.40 8.18 -46.82
C ARG A 16 -21.19 9.56 -46.20
N ARG A 17 -22.16 10.48 -46.36
CA ARG A 17 -22.09 11.81 -45.73
C ARG A 17 -22.11 11.73 -44.21
N TRP A 18 -22.95 10.88 -43.63
CA TRP A 18 -22.96 10.64 -42.19
C TRP A 18 -21.65 10.03 -41.67
N ALA A 19 -21.01 9.14 -42.44
CA ALA A 19 -19.71 8.60 -42.09
C ALA A 19 -18.59 9.66 -42.15
N GLU A 20 -18.61 10.55 -43.15
CA GLU A 20 -17.66 11.66 -43.27
C GLU A 20 -17.84 12.71 -42.16
N GLU A 21 -19.09 13.00 -41.79
CA GLU A 21 -19.41 13.95 -40.71
C GLU A 21 -19.02 13.41 -39.33
N GLU A 22 -19.21 12.11 -39.07
CA GLU A 22 -18.77 11.46 -37.84
C GLU A 22 -17.24 11.32 -37.75
N LEU A 23 -16.55 11.08 -38.87
CA LEU A 23 -15.08 11.03 -38.92
C LEU A 23 -14.42 12.41 -38.80
N SER A 24 -15.15 13.49 -39.08
CA SER A 24 -14.69 14.87 -38.88
C SER A 24 -14.81 15.34 -37.42
N ASN A 25 -15.42 14.53 -36.55
CA ASN A 25 -15.70 14.87 -35.16
C ASN A 25 -14.38 14.89 -34.34
N PRO A 26 -13.92 16.05 -33.84
CA PRO A 26 -12.61 16.20 -33.18
C PRO A 26 -12.49 15.46 -31.85
N ARG A 27 -13.55 14.78 -31.40
CA ARG A 27 -13.62 14.07 -30.11
C ARG A 27 -12.64 12.89 -30.00
N TYR A 28 -12.01 12.49 -31.10
CA TYR A 28 -10.95 11.47 -31.12
C TYR A 28 -9.57 11.98 -31.56
N ALA A 29 -9.38 13.30 -31.73
CA ALA A 29 -8.14 13.86 -32.27
C ALA A 29 -7.03 14.12 -31.23
N ASP A 30 -7.29 13.98 -29.92
CA ASP A 30 -6.30 14.29 -28.89
C ASP A 30 -6.19 13.18 -27.82
N ALA A 31 -5.82 11.96 -28.24
CA ALA A 31 -5.14 11.06 -27.32
C ALA A 31 -3.70 11.57 -27.16
N LYS A 32 -3.49 12.55 -26.26
CA LYS A 32 -2.13 12.93 -25.85
C LYS A 32 -1.39 11.66 -25.45
N PRO A 33 -0.20 11.40 -26.01
CA PRO A 33 0.53 10.18 -25.71
C PRO A 33 0.69 10.07 -24.20
N THR A 34 0.29 8.93 -23.66
CA THR A 34 0.48 8.66 -22.23
C THR A 34 1.97 8.69 -21.94
N TRP A 35 2.39 9.04 -20.73
CA TRP A 35 3.81 8.95 -20.35
C TRP A 35 4.39 7.55 -20.62
N PHE A 36 3.54 6.52 -20.55
CA PHE A 36 3.86 5.14 -20.92
C PHE A 36 4.11 4.96 -22.42
N ASP A 37 3.35 5.62 -23.29
CA ASP A 37 3.53 5.55 -24.76
C ASP A 37 4.84 6.21 -25.20
N LEU A 38 5.23 7.30 -24.53
CA LEU A 38 6.51 7.96 -24.77
C LEU A 38 7.68 7.04 -24.38
N VAL A 39 7.60 6.41 -23.21
CA VAL A 39 8.62 5.45 -22.75
C VAL A 39 8.68 4.22 -23.66
N ALA A 40 7.54 3.65 -24.04
CA ALA A 40 7.49 2.48 -24.92
C ALA A 40 8.10 2.79 -26.30
N ARG A 41 7.86 3.99 -26.82
CA ARG A 41 8.43 4.44 -28.10
C ARG A 41 9.94 4.58 -28.05
N ASP A 42 10.47 5.14 -26.97
CA ASP A 42 11.91 5.34 -26.81
C ASP A 42 12.63 4.01 -26.57
N VAL A 43 12.04 3.10 -25.80
CA VAL A 43 12.54 1.72 -25.63
C VAL A 43 12.54 0.95 -26.94
N GLY A 44 11.46 1.06 -27.73
CA GLY A 44 11.37 0.38 -29.03
C GLY A 44 12.41 0.86 -30.03
N ARG A 45 12.66 2.18 -30.09
CA ARG A 45 13.68 2.77 -30.96
C ARG A 45 15.10 2.33 -30.56
N PHE A 46 15.39 2.32 -29.26
CA PHE A 46 16.65 1.83 -28.74
C PHE A 46 16.91 0.36 -29.10
N LEU A 47 15.89 -0.51 -28.98
CA LEU A 47 16.01 -1.92 -29.37
C LEU A 47 16.23 -2.05 -30.88
N ALA A 48 15.50 -1.29 -31.71
CA ALA A 48 15.69 -1.32 -33.15
C ALA A 48 17.10 -0.91 -33.58
N ASP A 49 17.66 0.14 -32.96
CA ASP A 49 19.03 0.60 -33.22
C ASP A 49 20.07 -0.44 -32.77
N LEU A 50 19.81 -1.15 -31.66
CA LEU A 50 20.68 -2.21 -31.14
C LEU A 50 20.73 -3.44 -32.05
N PHE A 51 19.61 -3.78 -32.70
CA PHE A 51 19.50 -4.92 -33.62
C PHE A 51 19.71 -4.54 -35.10
N SER A 52 19.94 -3.26 -35.40
CA SER A 52 20.22 -2.79 -36.76
C SER A 52 21.56 -3.34 -37.27
N SER A 53 21.57 -3.83 -38.52
CA SER A 53 22.73 -4.53 -39.09
C SER A 53 23.95 -3.64 -39.33
N GLU A 54 23.80 -2.31 -39.27
CA GLU A 54 24.91 -1.34 -39.34
C GLU A 54 25.84 -1.41 -38.13
N ASN A 55 25.35 -1.86 -36.97
CA ASN A 55 26.18 -2.08 -35.77
C ASN A 55 26.76 -3.51 -35.70
N GLY A 56 26.39 -4.38 -36.64
CA GLY A 56 26.73 -5.81 -36.66
C GLY A 56 28.22 -6.14 -36.88
N ALA A 57 29.03 -5.19 -37.34
CA ALA A 57 30.45 -5.42 -37.64
C ALA A 57 31.41 -5.15 -36.46
N ASN A 58 30.94 -4.51 -35.38
CA ASN A 58 31.74 -4.18 -34.19
C ASN A 58 31.06 -4.62 -32.89
N VAL A 59 30.34 -5.75 -32.93
CA VAL A 59 29.67 -6.34 -31.75
C VAL A 59 30.69 -7.10 -30.89
N GLY A 60 31.72 -6.37 -30.46
CA GLY A 60 32.65 -6.83 -29.43
C GLY A 60 32.10 -6.57 -28.02
N PRO A 61 32.97 -6.29 -27.03
CA PRO A 61 32.64 -6.08 -25.61
C PRO A 61 31.51 -5.08 -25.31
N SER A 62 31.15 -4.21 -26.27
CA SER A 62 30.10 -3.20 -26.17
C SER A 62 28.69 -3.81 -25.94
N ALA A 63 28.35 -4.91 -26.60
CA ALA A 63 27.04 -5.56 -26.40
C ALA A 63 26.89 -6.16 -24.99
N LEU A 64 27.97 -6.74 -24.45
CA LEU A 64 28.01 -7.26 -23.08
C LEU A 64 27.93 -6.14 -22.04
N ILE A 65 28.56 -5.00 -22.30
CA ILE A 65 28.46 -3.81 -21.43
C ILE A 65 27.00 -3.31 -21.40
N ILE A 66 26.33 -3.23 -22.56
CA ILE A 66 24.94 -2.79 -22.66
C ILE A 66 23.99 -3.73 -21.89
N VAL A 67 24.12 -5.05 -22.09
CA VAL A 67 23.31 -6.04 -21.35
C VAL A 67 23.54 -5.92 -19.84
N THR A 68 24.79 -5.73 -19.43
CA THR A 68 25.14 -5.57 -18.01
C THR A 68 24.52 -4.30 -17.42
N VAL A 69 24.57 -3.17 -18.14
CA VAL A 69 23.94 -1.91 -17.70
C VAL A 69 22.42 -2.06 -17.58
N ILE A 70 21.77 -2.80 -18.49
CA ILE A 70 20.34 -3.09 -18.42
C ILE A 70 20.00 -3.93 -17.17
N ILE A 71 20.78 -4.98 -16.89
CA ILE A 71 20.57 -5.81 -15.70
C ILE A 71 20.76 -4.97 -14.43
N VAL A 72 21.81 -4.15 -14.36
CA VAL A 72 22.06 -3.27 -13.22
C VAL A 72 20.94 -2.23 -13.08
N ALA A 73 20.48 -1.62 -14.16
CA ALA A 73 19.36 -0.68 -14.13
C ALA A 73 18.04 -1.34 -13.71
N ALA A 74 17.78 -2.58 -14.15
CA ALA A 74 16.62 -3.37 -13.75
C ALA A 74 16.70 -3.74 -12.25
N LEU A 75 17.87 -4.12 -11.76
CA LEU A 75 18.11 -4.41 -10.34
C LEU A 75 17.95 -3.15 -9.48
N ILE A 76 18.50 -2.01 -9.90
CA ILE A 76 18.32 -0.72 -9.21
C ILE A 76 16.86 -0.31 -9.24
N THR A 77 16.16 -0.47 -10.36
CA THR A 77 14.74 -0.16 -10.49
C THR A 77 13.89 -1.05 -9.59
N ALA A 78 14.15 -2.36 -9.57
CA ALA A 78 13.52 -3.31 -8.67
C ALA A 78 13.79 -2.94 -7.21
N LEU A 79 15.05 -2.61 -6.86
CA LEU A 79 15.43 -2.18 -5.52
C LEU A 79 14.80 -0.84 -5.14
N VAL A 80 14.63 0.10 -6.07
CA VAL A 80 13.99 1.40 -5.82
C VAL A 80 12.48 1.26 -5.73
N ILE A 81 11.86 0.36 -6.50
CA ILE A 81 10.41 0.06 -6.43
C ILE A 81 10.09 -0.72 -5.15
N TRP A 82 10.93 -1.66 -4.76
CA TRP A 82 10.75 -2.50 -3.58
C TRP A 82 11.21 -1.81 -2.29
N GLY A 83 12.29 -1.04 -2.36
CA GLY A 83 12.91 -0.33 -1.24
C GLY A 83 12.41 1.10 -1.03
N ARG A 84 11.56 1.64 -1.90
CA ARG A 84 10.84 2.89 -1.58
C ARG A 84 9.64 2.58 -0.68
N PRO A 85 9.53 3.22 0.50
CA PRO A 85 8.26 3.26 1.19
C PRO A 85 7.24 3.90 0.23
N ARG A 86 6.05 3.33 0.12
CA ARG A 86 4.96 3.79 -0.76
C ARG A 86 4.37 5.11 -0.24
N ASN A 87 5.21 6.12 -0.08
CA ASN A 87 5.01 7.34 0.70
C ASN A 87 4.12 8.42 0.04
N SER A 88 3.19 8.05 -0.83
CA SER A 88 2.32 9.03 -1.50
C SER A 88 0.84 8.70 -1.51
N ARG A 89 0.44 7.54 -0.96
CA ARG A 89 -0.98 7.23 -0.72
C ARG A 89 -1.40 7.38 0.74
N ALA A 90 -0.46 7.28 1.69
CA ALA A 90 -0.74 7.39 3.13
C ALA A 90 -1.24 8.79 3.54
N VAL A 91 -0.68 9.88 2.96
CA VAL A 91 -1.09 11.25 3.31
C VAL A 91 -2.55 11.56 2.93
N ARG A 92 -3.12 10.85 1.92
CA ARG A 92 -4.55 10.99 1.56
C ARG A 92 -5.48 10.00 2.28
N ARG A 93 -4.94 9.00 2.99
CA ARG A 93 -5.69 8.05 3.83
C ARG A 93 -5.66 8.39 5.31
N ALA A 94 -5.34 9.65 5.66
CA ALA A 94 -5.21 10.18 7.01
C ALA A 94 -6.49 10.11 7.91
N ARG A 95 -7.46 9.23 7.62
CA ARG A 95 -8.66 9.00 8.44
C ARG A 95 -9.07 7.52 8.53
N ALA A 96 -8.12 6.59 8.47
CA ALA A 96 -8.43 5.19 8.73
C ALA A 96 -8.77 4.99 10.21
N ASP A 97 -10.00 4.58 10.47
CA ASP A 97 -10.57 4.30 11.79
C ASP A 97 -9.91 3.05 12.40
N LEU A 98 -8.77 3.21 13.08
CA LEU A 98 -8.07 2.11 13.73
C LEU A 98 -8.73 1.77 15.07
N LEU A 99 -9.29 0.56 15.16
CA LEU A 99 -9.98 0.04 16.34
C LEU A 99 -11.21 0.88 16.75
N GLY A 100 -11.95 1.41 15.78
CA GLY A 100 -13.26 2.04 16.00
C GLY A 100 -13.22 3.39 16.70
N ALA A 101 -12.10 4.12 16.62
CA ALA A 101 -12.13 5.55 16.86
C ALA A 101 -11.27 6.30 15.83
N SER A 102 -11.89 7.31 15.19
CA SER A 102 -11.20 8.38 14.47
C SER A 102 -10.33 9.12 15.48
N ASP A 103 -9.11 8.62 15.62
CA ASP A 103 -8.15 9.11 16.58
C ASP A 103 -6.95 9.63 15.82
N ASP A 104 -6.87 10.95 15.74
CA ASP A 104 -5.81 11.67 15.05
C ASP A 104 -4.50 11.67 15.84
N ARG A 105 -4.49 11.10 17.05
CA ARG A 105 -3.29 11.02 17.90
C ARG A 105 -2.25 10.08 17.28
N THR A 106 -1.01 10.52 17.35
CA THR A 106 0.16 9.71 17.00
C THR A 106 0.38 8.59 18.01
N ALA A 107 1.16 7.57 17.63
CA ALA A 107 1.53 6.51 18.56
C ALA A 107 2.24 7.05 19.82
N ALA A 108 3.05 8.09 19.69
CA ALA A 108 3.73 8.72 20.82
C ALA A 108 2.76 9.41 21.79
N GLN A 109 1.75 10.12 21.27
CA GLN A 109 0.70 10.76 22.09
C GLN A 109 -0.14 9.71 22.83
N LEU A 110 -0.53 8.63 22.15
CA LEU A 110 -1.27 7.52 22.76
C LEU A 110 -0.48 6.88 23.90
N ARG A 111 0.84 6.69 23.76
CA ARG A 111 1.72 6.19 24.84
C ARG A 111 1.78 7.14 26.02
N SER A 112 1.98 8.44 25.76
CA SER A 112 2.03 9.45 26.82
C SER A 112 0.72 9.51 27.60
N ASP A 113 -0.42 9.38 26.91
CA ASP A 113 -1.73 9.32 27.56
C ASP A 113 -1.90 8.02 28.36
N ALA A 114 -1.48 6.88 27.81
CA ALA A 114 -1.50 5.59 28.51
C ALA A 114 -0.70 5.63 29.82
N GLU A 115 0.50 6.21 29.78
CA GLU A 115 1.37 6.35 30.97
C GLU A 115 0.76 7.29 32.01
N ARG A 116 0.04 8.34 31.57
CA ARG A 116 -0.70 9.21 32.49
C ARG A 116 -1.80 8.44 33.21
N ARG A 117 -2.60 7.65 32.48
CA ARG A 117 -3.65 6.79 33.06
C ARG A 117 -3.09 5.74 34.02
N ALA A 118 -1.97 5.11 33.66
CA ALA A 118 -1.28 4.17 34.52
C ALA A 118 -0.84 4.81 35.86
N ARG A 119 -0.33 6.05 35.84
CA ARG A 119 0.02 6.80 37.07
C ARG A 119 -1.19 7.16 37.92
N GLU A 120 -2.35 7.35 37.30
CA GLU A 120 -3.63 7.60 37.98
C GLU A 120 -4.26 6.31 38.55
N GLY A 121 -3.69 5.13 38.26
CA GLY A 121 -4.25 3.83 38.63
C GLY A 121 -5.40 3.37 37.73
N ASP A 122 -5.66 4.08 36.63
CA ASP A 122 -6.64 3.71 35.60
C ASP A 122 -5.99 2.75 34.58
N TRP A 123 -5.87 1.49 35.00
CA TRP A 123 -5.23 0.44 34.20
C TRP A 123 -6.03 0.07 32.95
N ASP A 124 -7.34 0.22 32.98
CA ASP A 124 -8.24 -0.09 31.86
C ASP A 124 -7.97 0.87 30.70
N SER A 125 -8.06 2.18 30.96
CA SER A 125 -7.74 3.20 29.96
C SER A 125 -6.27 3.12 29.52
N ALA A 126 -5.35 2.84 30.44
CA ALA A 126 -3.94 2.69 30.13
C ALA A 126 -3.69 1.54 29.13
N THR A 127 -4.33 0.39 29.36
CA THR A 127 -4.22 -0.81 28.51
C THR A 127 -4.80 -0.54 27.11
N ILE A 128 -6.00 0.05 27.05
CA ILE A 128 -6.63 0.44 25.78
C ILE A 128 -5.72 1.39 24.99
N LEU A 129 -5.22 2.45 25.63
CA LEU A 129 -4.40 3.46 24.96
C LEU A 129 -3.05 2.89 24.52
N ARG A 130 -2.40 2.03 25.32
CA ARG A 130 -1.12 1.42 24.97
C ARG A 130 -1.25 0.46 23.79
N TYR A 131 -2.32 -0.34 23.73
CA TYR A 131 -2.57 -1.21 22.57
C TYR A 131 -2.84 -0.40 21.30
N ARG A 132 -3.63 0.68 21.41
CA ARG A 132 -3.86 1.60 20.29
C ARG A 132 -2.57 2.27 19.82
N ALA A 133 -1.65 2.57 20.74
CA ALA A 133 -0.31 3.04 20.42
C ALA A 133 0.49 1.99 19.63
N ILE A 134 0.43 0.71 19.98
CA ILE A 134 1.08 -0.38 19.21
C ILE A 134 0.53 -0.40 17.78
N ALA A 135 -0.79 -0.51 17.63
CA ALA A 135 -1.45 -0.54 16.34
C ALA A 135 -1.09 0.68 15.48
N ARG A 136 -1.16 1.87 16.07
CA ARG A 136 -0.79 3.12 15.40
C ARG A 136 0.68 3.16 15.02
N SER A 137 1.57 2.66 15.87
CA SER A 137 3.01 2.64 15.61
C SER A 137 3.38 1.71 14.46
N LEU A 138 2.71 0.56 14.36
CA LEU A 138 2.92 -0.40 13.27
C LEU A 138 2.45 0.21 11.94
N TRP A 139 1.30 0.89 11.93
CA TRP A 139 0.79 1.59 10.76
C TRP A 139 1.65 2.80 10.36
N GLU A 140 2.07 3.64 11.32
CA GLU A 140 2.95 4.79 11.08
C GLU A 140 4.31 4.37 10.51
N ARG A 141 4.75 3.14 10.80
CA ARG A 141 5.98 2.53 10.27
C ARG A 141 5.78 1.75 8.97
N ASP A 142 4.57 1.78 8.39
CA ASP A 142 4.18 1.02 7.17
C ASP A 142 4.44 -0.49 7.30
N LEU A 143 4.32 -1.04 8.51
CA LEU A 143 4.53 -2.46 8.80
C LEU A 143 3.26 -3.29 8.63
N ILE A 144 2.10 -2.64 8.75
CA ILE A 144 0.78 -3.25 8.55
C ILE A 144 -0.10 -2.26 7.77
N ASP A 145 -1.02 -2.79 6.98
CA ASP A 145 -2.09 -2.02 6.32
C ASP A 145 -3.47 -2.58 6.74
N PRO A 146 -3.95 -2.22 7.93
CA PRO A 146 -5.16 -2.82 8.50
C PRO A 146 -6.38 -2.46 7.66
N ALA A 147 -7.24 -3.44 7.41
CA ALA A 147 -8.52 -3.20 6.77
C ALA A 147 -9.38 -2.22 7.62
N PRO A 148 -10.28 -1.44 7.00
CA PRO A 148 -11.26 -0.64 7.75
C PRO A 148 -12.04 -1.53 8.74
N GLY A 149 -12.11 -1.13 10.01
CA GLY A 149 -12.76 -1.93 11.05
C GLY A 149 -11.93 -3.13 11.53
N ALA A 150 -10.62 -3.16 11.26
CA ALA A 150 -9.72 -4.19 11.78
C ALA A 150 -9.85 -4.35 13.30
N THR A 151 -9.88 -5.61 13.74
CA THR A 151 -9.97 -5.96 15.16
C THR A 151 -8.59 -6.02 15.80
N ALA A 152 -8.54 -6.06 17.14
CA ALA A 152 -7.28 -6.23 17.84
C ALA A 152 -6.57 -7.51 17.40
N GLN A 153 -7.30 -8.62 17.29
CA GLN A 153 -6.75 -9.91 16.91
C GLN A 153 -6.26 -9.95 15.45
N SER A 154 -6.93 -9.24 14.52
CA SER A 154 -6.41 -9.14 13.15
C SER A 154 -5.12 -8.33 13.11
N ILE A 155 -5.04 -7.22 13.84
CA ILE A 155 -3.80 -6.42 13.95
C ILE A 155 -2.67 -7.24 14.57
N ALA A 156 -2.93 -8.01 15.64
CA ALA A 156 -1.94 -8.87 16.25
C ALA A 156 -1.47 -9.97 15.29
N ARG A 157 -2.38 -10.54 14.48
CA ARG A 157 -2.03 -11.52 13.45
C ARG A 157 -1.11 -10.93 12.39
N ASP A 158 -1.46 -9.76 11.86
CA ASP A 158 -0.66 -9.07 10.83
C ASP A 158 0.71 -8.68 11.40
N ALA A 159 0.74 -8.16 12.62
CA ALA A 159 1.98 -7.84 13.33
C ALA A 159 2.84 -9.08 13.59
N SER A 160 2.23 -10.23 13.89
CA SER A 160 2.95 -11.50 14.13
C SER A 160 3.61 -12.02 12.86
N ALA A 161 3.09 -11.69 11.67
CA ALA A 161 3.75 -12.02 10.41
C ALA A 161 5.04 -11.19 10.21
N VAL A 162 5.12 -10.01 10.81
CA VAL A 162 6.30 -9.13 10.76
C VAL A 162 7.30 -9.43 11.89
N PHE A 163 6.79 -9.80 13.07
CA PHE A 163 7.57 -10.08 14.28
C PHE A 163 7.18 -11.47 14.81
N ALA A 164 7.65 -12.52 14.12
CA ALA A 164 7.28 -13.90 14.40
C ALA A 164 7.62 -14.32 15.84
N ASP A 165 8.72 -13.80 16.37
CA ASP A 165 9.21 -14.10 17.72
C ASP A 165 8.45 -13.35 18.83
N GLU A 166 7.68 -12.32 18.50
CA GLU A 166 6.77 -11.63 19.41
C GLU A 166 5.30 -12.08 19.22
N ALA A 167 5.03 -13.10 18.41
CA ALA A 167 3.67 -13.51 18.06
C ALA A 167 2.81 -13.89 19.29
N ASP A 168 3.38 -14.59 20.27
CA ASP A 168 2.70 -14.90 21.52
C ASP A 168 2.39 -13.64 22.35
N ALA A 169 3.34 -12.69 22.40
CA ALA A 169 3.18 -11.44 23.13
C ALA A 169 2.12 -10.53 22.47
N LEU A 170 2.13 -10.46 21.13
CA LEU A 170 1.12 -9.75 20.34
C LEU A 170 -0.28 -10.33 20.52
N ARG A 171 -0.41 -11.66 20.56
CA ARG A 171 -1.69 -12.33 20.86
C ARG A 171 -2.19 -12.00 22.28
N ARG A 172 -1.32 -12.03 23.29
CA ARG A 172 -1.68 -11.62 24.66
C ARG A 172 -2.07 -10.14 24.74
N ALA A 173 -1.36 -9.27 24.02
CA ALA A 173 -1.66 -7.85 23.94
C ALA A 173 -3.06 -7.58 23.36
N ALA A 174 -3.44 -8.26 22.27
CA ALA A 174 -4.78 -8.17 21.72
C ALA A 174 -5.83 -8.72 22.70
N GLY A 175 -5.56 -9.87 23.34
CA GLY A 175 -6.44 -10.44 24.35
C GLY A 175 -6.70 -9.47 25.51
N ALA A 176 -5.66 -8.84 26.06
CA ALA A 176 -5.79 -7.84 27.12
C ALA A 176 -6.61 -6.63 26.67
N PHE A 177 -6.46 -6.18 25.42
CA PHE A 177 -7.30 -5.12 24.87
C PHE A 177 -8.77 -5.54 24.80
N ASP A 178 -9.06 -6.74 24.28
CA ASP A 178 -10.43 -7.22 24.13
C ASP A 178 -11.11 -7.47 25.48
N ASP A 179 -10.35 -8.02 26.43
CA ASP A 179 -10.79 -8.27 27.81
C ASP A 179 -11.31 -6.98 28.45
N VAL A 180 -10.56 -5.88 28.31
CA VAL A 180 -10.96 -4.58 28.86
C VAL A 180 -12.05 -3.91 28.02
N ARG A 181 -11.87 -3.88 26.70
CA ARG A 181 -12.71 -3.06 25.80
C ARG A 181 -14.09 -3.66 25.54
N TYR A 182 -14.19 -4.99 25.49
CA TYR A 182 -15.40 -5.69 25.07
C TYR A 182 -15.94 -6.65 26.12
N LEU A 183 -15.09 -7.18 27.01
CA LEU A 183 -15.50 -8.15 28.04
C LEU A 183 -15.61 -7.53 29.44
N GLU A 184 -15.39 -6.22 29.58
CA GLU A 184 -15.48 -5.45 30.83
C GLU A 184 -14.66 -6.05 31.98
N ARG A 185 -13.55 -6.72 31.65
CA ARG A 185 -12.60 -7.25 32.64
C ARG A 185 -11.61 -6.16 33.02
N GLN A 186 -11.39 -6.01 34.32
CA GLN A 186 -10.42 -5.04 34.84
C GLN A 186 -8.99 -5.45 34.45
N ALA A 187 -8.26 -4.51 33.87
CA ALA A 187 -6.83 -4.62 33.70
C ALA A 187 -6.12 -4.45 35.04
N THR A 188 -4.97 -5.09 35.15
CA THR A 188 -4.06 -4.94 36.30
C THR A 188 -2.82 -4.17 35.89
N SER A 189 -2.07 -3.69 36.88
CA SER A 189 -0.75 -3.10 36.66
C SER A 189 0.23 -4.08 35.99
N GLU A 190 0.09 -5.38 36.27
CA GLU A 190 0.88 -6.44 35.65
C GLU A 190 0.55 -6.58 34.17
N THR A 191 -0.74 -6.68 33.82
CA THR A 191 -1.20 -6.76 32.42
C THR A 191 -0.75 -5.55 31.62
N TYR A 192 -0.88 -4.34 32.18
CA TYR A 192 -0.40 -3.12 31.55
C TYR A 192 1.12 -3.13 31.33
N ARG A 193 1.89 -3.59 32.33
CA ARG A 193 3.35 -3.68 32.25
C ARG A 193 3.79 -4.65 31.15
N GLU A 194 3.19 -5.83 31.06
CA GLU A 194 3.50 -6.79 29.99
C GLU A 194 3.20 -6.23 28.59
N LEU A 195 2.09 -5.52 28.45
CA LEU A 195 1.72 -4.83 27.22
C LEU A 195 2.73 -3.72 26.87
N ALA A 196 3.13 -2.92 27.87
CA ALA A 196 4.10 -1.84 27.70
C ALA A 196 5.48 -2.36 27.30
N GLU A 197 5.95 -3.44 27.93
CA GLU A 197 7.21 -4.11 27.59
C GLU A 197 7.16 -4.67 26.15
N THR A 198 6.00 -5.20 25.73
CA THR A 198 5.81 -5.68 24.36
C THR A 198 5.90 -4.54 23.35
N ASP A 199 5.24 -3.41 23.59
CA ASP A 199 5.36 -2.20 22.77
C ASP A 199 6.82 -1.74 22.65
N ASP A 200 7.55 -1.70 23.76
CA ASP A 200 8.95 -1.25 23.76
C ASP A 200 9.88 -2.21 23.01
N ARG A 201 9.67 -3.53 23.10
CA ARG A 201 10.41 -4.51 22.27
C ARG A 201 10.10 -4.33 20.79
N LEU A 202 8.83 -4.16 20.41
CA LEU A 202 8.43 -3.92 19.01
C LEU A 202 9.02 -2.62 18.44
N ARG A 203 9.19 -1.58 19.28
CA ARG A 203 9.83 -0.32 18.89
C ARG A 203 11.34 -0.47 18.67
N ALA A 204 12.01 -1.22 19.55
CA ALA A 204 13.45 -1.45 19.45
C ALA A 204 13.84 -2.32 18.25
N ARG A 205 12.92 -3.19 17.80
CA ARG A 205 13.15 -4.11 16.68
C ARG A 205 13.03 -3.43 15.33
N ARG A 206 13.95 -3.77 14.43
CA ARG A 206 13.77 -3.60 12.98
C ARG A 206 13.07 -4.86 12.45
N PRO A 207 12.21 -4.74 11.42
CA PRO A 207 11.54 -5.91 10.84
C PRO A 207 12.59 -6.92 10.37
N GLU A 208 12.39 -8.20 10.66
CA GLU A 208 13.18 -9.24 10.02
C GLU A 208 12.78 -9.27 8.55
N ALA A 209 13.73 -8.96 7.67
CA ALA A 209 13.53 -9.15 6.24
C ALA A 209 13.30 -10.65 6.03
N VAL A 210 12.10 -11.02 5.57
CA VAL A 210 11.82 -12.39 5.16
C VAL A 210 12.85 -12.75 4.07
N PRO A 211 13.66 -13.82 4.25
CA PRO A 211 14.55 -14.27 3.18
C PRO A 211 13.68 -14.69 1.99
N ALA A 212 14.02 -14.14 0.81
CA ALA A 212 13.36 -14.37 -0.46
C ALA A 212 13.43 -15.84 -0.91
#